data_AF-A0A7W2Y704-F1
#
_entry.id   AF-A0A7W2Y704-F1
#
_cell.length_a   1.000
_cell.length_b   1.000
_cell.length_c   1.000
_cell.angle_alpha   90.00
_cell.angle_beta   90.00
_cell.angle_gamma   90.00
#
_symmetry.space_group_name_H-M   'P 1'
#
loop_
_entity.id
_entity.type
_entity.pdbx_description
1 polymer ?
#
loop_
_entity_poly.entity_id
_entity_poly.type
_entity_poly.pdbx_seq_one_letter_code
_entity_poly.pdbx_strand_id
1 'polypeptide(L)'
;MNFDRLFSYEPDSWGLRGDPFLWKEMKEHLKDISVPNRDSEIYEILSDAFQILTGYSIESKEHFFLERFAHGGMSSGYIEPEFWRTRGFKFLCESR
;
A
#
# COMPACT_ATOMS: atom_id res chain seq x y z
N MET A 1 2.93 -0.72 -18.95
CA MET A 1 2.02 -0.90 -17.80
C MET A 1 2.23 0.27 -16.85
N ASN A 2 1.18 0.80 -16.24
CA ASN A 2 1.26 1.84 -15.21
C ASN A 2 0.73 1.32 -13.87
N PHE A 3 0.94 2.08 -12.80
CA PHE A 3 0.49 1.67 -11.46
C PHE A 3 -1.03 1.63 -11.35
N ASP A 4 -1.79 2.45 -12.10
CA ASP A 4 -3.27 2.38 -12.10
C ASP A 4 -3.77 0.97 -12.44
N ARG A 5 -3.22 0.37 -13.51
CA ARG A 5 -3.54 -1.01 -13.89
C ARG A 5 -3.02 -2.01 -12.87
N LEU A 6 -1.83 -1.81 -12.32
CA LEU A 6 -1.24 -2.74 -11.36
C LEU A 6 -2.06 -2.84 -10.06
N PHE A 7 -2.49 -1.70 -9.53
CA PHE A 7 -3.34 -1.62 -8.33
C PHE A 7 -4.81 -1.99 -8.60
N SER A 8 -5.21 -2.22 -9.85
CA SER A 8 -6.56 -2.73 -10.17
C SER A 8 -6.75 -4.19 -9.78
N TYR A 9 -5.65 -4.92 -9.58
CA TYR A 9 -5.63 -6.23 -8.94
C TYR A 9 -5.54 -6.02 -7.43
N GLU A 10 -6.37 -6.70 -6.65
CA GLU A 10 -6.37 -6.61 -5.19
C GLU A 10 -6.05 -8.01 -4.59
N PRO A 11 -5.33 -8.07 -3.46
CA PRO A 11 -5.12 -9.33 -2.76
C PRO A 11 -6.43 -9.85 -2.14
N ASP A 12 -6.55 -11.17 -2.02
CA ASP A 12 -7.74 -11.83 -1.43
C ASP A 12 -7.95 -11.50 0.06
N SER A 13 -6.91 -11.03 0.74
CA SER A 13 -6.94 -10.68 2.16
C SER A 13 -6.07 -9.48 2.47
N TRP A 14 -6.49 -8.72 3.49
CA TRP A 14 -5.82 -7.53 3.99
C TRP A 14 -5.24 -7.79 5.39
N GLY A 15 -4.31 -6.97 5.84
CA GLY A 15 -3.79 -7.01 7.20
C GLY A 15 -4.81 -6.50 8.23
N LEU A 16 -5.12 -5.21 8.12
CA LEU A 16 -6.06 -4.46 8.93
C LEU A 16 -7.05 -3.70 8.06
N ARG A 17 -8.08 -3.14 8.70
CA ARG A 17 -9.20 -2.48 8.00
C ARG A 17 -8.83 -1.17 7.32
N GLY A 18 -7.69 -0.57 7.69
CA GLY A 18 -7.16 0.62 7.01
C GLY A 18 -6.40 0.29 5.72
N ASP A 19 -5.85 -0.91 5.57
CA ASP A 19 -5.01 -1.27 4.41
C ASP A 19 -5.74 -1.16 3.05
N PRO A 20 -7.02 -1.57 2.91
CA PRO A 20 -7.76 -1.35 1.67
C PRO A 20 -7.92 0.13 1.28
N PHE A 21 -7.96 1.03 2.27
CA PHE A 21 -8.06 2.47 2.00
C PHE A 21 -6.71 3.04 1.56
N LEU A 22 -5.63 2.61 2.22
CA LEU A 22 -4.28 2.96 1.80
C LEU A 22 -3.96 2.43 0.38
N TRP A 23 -4.45 1.24 0.02
CA TRP A 23 -4.35 0.71 -1.35
C TRP A 23 -4.94 1.66 -2.39
N LYS A 24 -6.14 2.19 -2.11
CA LYS A 24 -6.80 3.16 -2.99
C LYS A 24 -6.05 4.47 -3.06
N GLU A 25 -5.55 5.00 -1.93
CA GLU A 25 -4.73 6.21 -1.94
C GLU A 25 -3.42 6.01 -2.71
N MET A 26 -2.74 4.87 -2.54
CA MET A 26 -1.52 4.56 -3.30
C MET A 26 -1.79 4.46 -4.79
N LYS A 27 -2.90 3.82 -5.19
CA LYS A 27 -3.34 3.76 -6.58
C LYS A 27 -3.50 5.16 -7.17
N GLU A 28 -4.26 6.02 -6.50
CA GLU A 28 -4.50 7.39 -6.98
C GLU A 28 -3.23 8.24 -7.00
N HIS A 29 -2.34 8.06 -6.02
CA HIS A 29 -1.06 8.77 -5.94
C HIS A 29 -0.09 8.37 -7.08
N LEU A 30 -0.10 7.09 -7.47
CA LEU A 30 0.87 6.53 -8.42
C LEU A 30 0.32 6.38 -9.86
N LYS A 31 -0.97 6.66 -10.12
CA LYS A 31 -1.66 6.30 -11.37
C LYS A 31 -0.96 6.71 -12.67
N ASP A 32 -0.29 7.85 -12.67
CA ASP A 32 0.39 8.43 -13.84
C ASP A 32 1.86 7.97 -13.98
N ILE A 33 2.35 7.17 -13.02
CA ILE A 33 3.73 6.66 -13.02
C ILE A 33 3.79 5.33 -13.78
N SER A 34 4.76 5.24 -14.69
CA SER A 34 5.07 4.00 -15.40
C SER A 34 5.69 2.98 -14.45
N VAL A 35 5.28 1.71 -14.53
CA VAL A 35 5.85 0.64 -13.70
C VAL A 35 7.24 0.26 -14.25
N PRO A 36 8.31 0.35 -13.45
CA PRO A 36 9.65 -0.09 -13.86
C PRO A 36 9.74 -1.60 -14.11
N ASN A 37 10.78 -2.02 -14.84
CA ASN A 37 11.01 -3.43 -15.15
C ASN A 37 11.63 -4.23 -13.99
N ARG A 38 12.28 -3.55 -13.04
CA ARG A 38 13.00 -4.19 -11.93
C ARG A 38 12.19 -4.09 -10.66
N ASP A 39 12.02 -5.22 -9.97
CA ASP A 39 11.23 -5.28 -8.74
C ASP A 39 11.79 -4.35 -7.67
N SER A 40 13.12 -4.20 -7.56
CA SER A 40 13.73 -3.26 -6.62
C SER A 40 13.26 -1.81 -6.83
N GLU A 41 13.12 -1.38 -8.08
CA GLU A 41 12.66 -0.02 -8.41
C GLU A 41 11.17 0.15 -8.13
N ILE A 42 10.36 -0.90 -8.32
CA ILE A 42 8.95 -0.92 -7.89
C ILE A 42 8.88 -0.80 -6.36
N TYR A 43 9.66 -1.59 -5.62
CA TYR A 43 9.70 -1.56 -4.16
C TYR A 43 10.10 -0.19 -3.62
N GLU A 44 11.07 0.47 -4.22
CA GLU A 44 11.47 1.83 -3.85
C GLU A 44 10.31 2.81 -4.03
N ILE A 45 9.66 2.83 -5.21
CA ILE A 45 8.51 3.70 -5.49
C ILE A 45 7.35 3.44 -4.50
N LEU A 46 7.04 2.16 -4.25
CA LEU A 46 5.97 1.78 -3.33
C LEU A 46 6.30 2.16 -1.88
N SER A 47 7.55 2.01 -1.45
CA SER A 47 8.01 2.37 -0.11
C SER A 47 7.95 3.88 0.11
N ASP A 48 8.39 4.65 -0.89
CA ASP A 48 8.30 6.12 -0.85
C ASP A 48 6.85 6.59 -0.80
N ALA A 49 5.98 6.03 -1.64
CA ALA A 49 4.56 6.36 -1.64
C ALA A 49 3.88 5.99 -0.31
N PHE A 50 4.20 4.83 0.26
CA PHE A 50 3.72 4.44 1.58
C PHE A 50 4.13 5.46 2.64
N GLN A 51 5.39 5.89 2.66
CA GLN A 51 5.87 6.85 3.63
C GLN A 51 5.25 8.24 3.43
N ILE A 52 5.12 8.71 2.18
CA ILE A 52 4.48 9.99 1.85
C ILE A 52 3.04 10.02 2.32
N LEU A 53 2.27 8.96 2.06
CA LEU A 53 0.84 8.92 2.38
C LEU A 53 0.59 8.67 3.87
N THR A 54 1.37 7.81 4.51
CA THR A 54 1.12 7.43 5.90
C THR A 54 1.83 8.34 6.90
N GLY A 55 2.95 8.94 6.53
CA GLY A 55 3.88 9.60 7.45
C GLY A 55 4.77 8.64 8.24
N TYR A 56 4.66 7.33 7.99
CA TYR A 56 5.41 6.28 8.67
C TYR A 56 6.30 5.52 7.69
N SER A 57 7.47 5.10 8.16
CA SER A 57 8.31 4.21 7.36
C SER A 57 7.62 2.88 7.12
N ILE A 58 7.80 2.32 5.93
CA ILE A 58 7.40 0.94 5.63
C ILE A 58 8.06 -0.06 6.58
N GLU A 59 9.20 0.29 7.21
CA GLU A 59 9.90 -0.53 8.22
C GLU A 59 9.33 -0.41 9.63
N SER A 60 8.23 0.33 9.83
CA SER A 60 7.56 0.39 11.14
C SER A 60 7.18 -1.02 11.60
N LYS A 61 7.52 -1.32 12.86
CA LYS A 61 7.19 -2.61 13.50
C LYS A 61 5.81 -2.60 14.13
N GLU A 62 5.33 -1.42 14.52
CA GLU A 62 4.04 -1.24 15.16
C GLU A 62 2.97 -0.91 14.13
N HIS A 63 1.76 -1.37 14.38
CA HIS A 63 0.56 -0.86 13.71
C HIS A 63 0.37 0.60 14.07
N PHE A 64 -0.09 1.39 13.11
CA PHE A 64 -0.40 2.78 13.34
C PHE A 64 -1.78 3.12 12.80
N PHE A 65 -2.33 4.21 13.31
CA PHE A 65 -3.69 4.64 13.02
C PHE A 65 -3.66 5.88 12.13
N LEU A 66 -4.45 5.85 11.07
CA LEU A 66 -4.71 7.00 10.21
C LEU A 66 -6.18 7.40 10.37
N GLU A 67 -6.40 8.54 11.00
CA GLU A 67 -7.74 9.04 11.32
C GLU A 67 -8.64 9.17 10.08
N ARG A 68 -8.07 9.59 8.95
CA ARG A 68 -8.80 9.72 7.67
C ARG A 68 -9.34 8.40 7.11
N PHE A 69 -8.84 7.26 7.56
CA PHE A 69 -9.36 5.94 7.20
C PHE A 69 -10.41 5.42 8.18
N ALA A 70 -10.59 6.08 9.33
CA ALA A 70 -11.49 5.64 10.37
C ALA A 70 -12.96 6.00 10.05
N HIS A 71 -13.62 5.13 9.30
CA HIS A 71 -15.05 5.29 8.94
C HIS A 71 -16.03 4.69 9.96
N GLY A 72 -15.58 4.40 11.19
CA GLY A 72 -16.39 3.88 12.30
C GLY A 72 -16.18 2.38 12.59
N GLY A 73 -16.37 1.99 13.85
CA GLY A 73 -16.10 0.63 14.34
C GLY A 73 -14.65 0.42 14.82
N MET A 74 -14.41 -0.66 15.57
CA MET A 74 -13.07 -1.01 16.09
C MET A 74 -12.09 -1.26 14.94
N SER A 75 -10.95 -0.59 15.04
CA SER A 75 -9.80 -0.67 14.12
C SER A 75 -10.01 -0.15 12.70
N SER A 76 -11.02 0.69 12.46
CA SER A 76 -11.40 1.15 11.10
C SER A 76 -10.32 1.94 10.34
N GLY A 77 -9.25 2.42 10.98
CA GLY A 77 -8.17 3.16 10.32
C GLY A 77 -6.75 2.65 10.60
N TYR A 78 -6.60 1.45 11.16
CA TYR A 78 -5.26 0.91 11.43
C TYR A 78 -4.63 0.29 10.18
N ILE A 79 -3.33 0.51 10.05
CA ILE A 79 -2.45 -0.01 9.00
C ILE A 79 -1.50 -1.05 9.61
N GLU A 80 -1.28 -2.15 8.92
CA GLU A 80 -0.29 -3.18 9.29
C GLU A 80 0.91 -3.13 8.33
N PRO A 81 2.03 -2.48 8.70
CA PRO A 81 3.19 -2.36 7.83
C PRO A 81 3.78 -3.70 7.39
N GLU A 82 3.67 -4.75 8.21
CA GLU A 82 4.14 -6.10 7.88
C GLU A 82 3.37 -6.69 6.69
N PHE A 83 2.06 -6.47 6.62
CA PHE A 83 1.24 -6.89 5.47
C PHE A 83 1.79 -6.29 4.18
N TRP A 84 2.08 -4.99 4.17
CA TRP A 84 2.62 -4.31 3.00
C TRP A 84 3.99 -4.85 2.58
N ARG A 85 4.91 -5.04 3.53
CA ARG A 85 6.26 -5.58 3.26
C ARG A 85 6.25 -7.00 2.73
N THR A 86 5.40 -7.87 3.28
CA THR A 86 5.48 -9.32 3.05
C THR A 86 4.51 -9.85 2.01
N ARG A 87 3.35 -9.19 1.86
CA ARG A 87 2.25 -9.63 0.99
C ARG A 87 1.85 -8.57 -0.03
N GLY A 88 1.59 -7.33 0.39
CA GLY A 88 1.08 -6.27 -0.48
C GLY A 88 2.03 -5.91 -1.63
N PHE A 89 3.27 -5.53 -1.31
CA PHE A 89 4.26 -5.16 -2.35
C PHE A 89 4.66 -6.36 -3.20
N LYS A 90 4.81 -7.53 -2.57
CA LYS A 90 5.08 -8.78 -3.29
C LYS A 90 3.98 -9.10 -4.31
N PHE A 91 2.72 -9.00 -3.91
CA PHE A 91 1.58 -9.21 -4.78
C PHE A 91 1.58 -8.25 -5.98
N LEU A 92 1.90 -6.96 -5.77
CA LEU A 92 2.04 -5.99 -6.86
C LEU A 92 3.18 -6.37 -7.82
N CYS A 93 4.34 -6.79 -7.33
CA CYS A 93 5.43 -7.21 -8.23
C CYS A 93 5.05 -8.46 -9.06
N GLU A 94 4.31 -9.41 -8.47
CA GLU A 94 3.84 -10.63 -9.13
C GLU A 94 2.68 -10.39 -10.11
N SER A 95 1.96 -9.26 -9.97
CA SER A 95 0.82 -8.88 -10.81
C SER A 95 1.19 -8.05 -12.05
N ARG A 96 2.50 -7.88 -12.34
CA ARG A 96 3.03 -7.07 -13.45
C ARG A 96 2.83 -7.67 -14.83
#